data_AF-A0A943XRA0-F1
#
_entry.id   AF-A0A943XRA0-F1
#
_cell.length_a   1.000
_cell.length_b   1.000
_cell.length_c   1.000
_cell.angle_alpha   90.00
_cell.angle_beta   90.00
_cell.angle_gamma   90.00
#
_symmetry.space_group_name_H-M   'P 1'
#
loop_
_entity.id
_entity.type
_entity.pdbx_description
1 polymer ?
#
loop_
_entity_poly.entity_id
_entity_poly.type
_entity_poly.pdbx_seq_one_letter_code
_entity_poly.pdbx_strand_id
1 'polypeptide(L)'
;MNFICILLAVLSIWDYPSRQAQHNQLRQRFVVAVKEGDTTTMEETSRKGTELLPDDPTWAYNLACSLCWYEGREKEALDMLEKAIDLGFRDVRAIKNDNDLRRISSNPRFPELVKKASSLSSVPVTKGPMASEEKEVVAGTVAVVGAKNLMWDFDAGIFNARIKLKSFASLGNTGDLYMNRDVGHSRPKLSLFPGITEVKFDMEGVQRNMASGIPNVCFPYPLFGNCSQAFVAGPFWRSMPRAIASVNLPSLLAMQKLYLSNQIWFFPSNVDTPPLGKHGDVFHSLVPFFVTTAGRSWSDIPYLHAAMLASRSLPRDTKQVAVQRSLFAPTIITLLKKSLKDVVTEDDYISSKAHPTAMPPGGIDTNKLVEIASSLKPAAIPPLVTVTAESVSEITDTGRSELLYATPFAWSFVLNAPERKRVFVLKAKGAEKMRFARTHGTEAQAKVVSIGRDGAVIELDAAKINPSNRVDIAVFGRNPKTGWGAPAFVSFARMDERAAYSDPVLTPRPAERQERK
;
A
#
# COMPACT_ATOMS: atom_id res chain seq x y z
N MET A 1 35.24 25.16 3.79
CA MET A 1 34.75 26.21 2.88
C MET A 1 34.72 25.60 1.48
N ASN A 2 33.61 24.97 1.09
CA ASN A 2 33.40 24.45 -0.26
C ASN A 2 32.17 25.14 -0.83
N PHE A 3 32.40 26.23 -1.54
CA PHE A 3 31.43 26.84 -2.43
C PHE A 3 31.28 25.90 -3.63
N ILE A 4 30.25 25.05 -3.60
CA ILE A 4 29.77 24.36 -4.80
C ILE A 4 28.58 25.17 -5.29
N CYS A 5 28.69 25.63 -6.54
CA CYS A 5 27.69 26.37 -7.28
C CYS A 5 26.28 25.82 -7.02
N ILE A 6 25.40 26.66 -6.47
CA ILE A 6 23.95 26.47 -6.54
C ILE A 6 23.55 26.73 -7.99
N LEU A 7 23.83 25.79 -8.88
CA LEU A 7 22.92 25.57 -9.98
C LEU A 7 21.60 25.15 -9.30
N LEU A 8 20.52 25.88 -9.57
CA LEU A 8 19.16 25.41 -9.33
C LEU A 8 19.03 24.07 -10.07
N ALA A 9 19.41 22.97 -9.42
CA ALA A 9 19.29 21.65 -9.98
C ALA A 9 17.80 21.43 -10.20
N VAL A 10 17.38 21.46 -11.46
CA VAL A 10 16.02 21.09 -11.86
C VAL A 10 15.76 19.72 -11.25
N LEU A 11 14.74 19.62 -10.40
CA LEU A 11 14.40 18.35 -9.78
C LEU A 11 14.14 17.31 -10.87
N SER A 12 14.43 16.06 -10.58
CA SER A 12 13.97 14.93 -11.39
C SER A 12 12.84 14.23 -10.64
N ILE A 13 12.06 13.41 -11.35
CA ILE A 13 11.02 12.59 -10.71
C ILE A 13 11.61 11.67 -9.63
N TRP A 14 12.89 11.32 -9.75
CA TRP A 14 13.62 10.46 -8.82
C TRP A 14 13.95 11.14 -7.48
N ASP A 15 13.80 12.46 -7.40
CA ASP A 15 14.02 13.22 -6.17
C ASP A 15 12.76 13.33 -5.30
N TYR A 16 11.58 12.99 -5.83
CA TYR A 16 10.33 13.07 -5.09
C TYR A 16 10.18 12.04 -3.95
N PRO A 17 10.61 10.76 -4.10
CA PRO A 17 10.53 9.80 -3.01
C PRO A 17 11.18 10.26 -1.71
N SER A 18 12.36 10.89 -1.78
CA SER A 18 13.09 11.37 -0.59
C SER A 18 12.45 12.62 0.03
N ARG A 19 11.63 13.36 -0.73
CA ARG A 19 10.92 14.57 -0.28
C ARG A 19 9.52 14.28 0.28
N GLN A 20 8.97 13.09 0.04
CA GLN A 20 7.60 12.73 0.40
C GLN A 20 7.29 12.90 1.89
N ALA A 21 8.22 12.54 2.78
CA ALA A 21 8.02 12.67 4.22
C ALA A 21 7.83 14.13 4.65
N GLN A 22 8.67 15.03 4.13
CA GLN A 22 8.57 16.46 4.39
C GLN A 22 7.34 17.07 3.71
N HIS A 23 7.00 16.63 2.49
CA HIS A 23 5.75 17.01 1.81
C HIS A 23 4.52 16.69 2.69
N ASN A 24 4.46 15.47 3.24
CA ASN A 24 3.35 15.04 4.09
C ASN A 24 3.24 15.88 5.37
N GLN A 25 4.37 16.24 5.99
CA GLN A 25 4.39 17.13 7.17
C GLN A 25 3.84 18.52 6.85
N LEU A 26 4.29 19.11 5.74
CA LEU A 26 3.79 20.40 5.28
C LEU A 26 2.29 20.30 4.95
N ARG A 27 1.86 19.25 4.24
CA ARG A 27 0.43 19.05 3.90
C ARG A 27 -0.43 18.96 5.15
N GLN A 28 -0.02 18.20 6.16
CA GLN A 28 -0.74 18.11 7.43
C GLN A 28 -0.84 19.46 8.14
N ARG A 29 0.28 20.19 8.22
CA ARG A 29 0.31 21.54 8.82
C ARG A 29 -0.61 22.52 8.08
N PHE A 30 -0.59 22.50 6.74
CA PHE A 30 -1.48 23.34 5.92
C PHE A 30 -2.95 23.01 6.16
N VAL A 31 -3.34 21.73 6.18
CA VAL A 31 -4.72 21.31 6.43
C VAL A 31 -5.21 21.75 7.82
N VAL A 32 -4.36 21.69 8.85
CA VAL A 32 -4.70 22.20 10.18
C VAL A 32 -4.90 23.72 10.15
N ALA A 33 -3.97 24.46 9.52
CA ALA A 33 -4.07 25.91 9.40
C ALA A 33 -5.34 26.37 8.66
N VAL A 34 -5.73 25.68 7.58
CA VAL A 34 -6.99 25.93 6.86
C VAL A 34 -8.20 25.74 7.77
N LYS A 35 -8.22 24.69 8.61
CA LYS A 35 -9.33 24.44 9.54
C LYS A 35 -9.43 25.50 10.65
N GLU A 36 -8.30 26.03 11.07
CA GLU A 36 -8.20 27.02 12.14
C GLU A 36 -8.32 28.46 11.63
N GLY A 37 -8.25 28.67 10.31
CA GLY A 37 -8.20 30.01 9.70
C GLY A 37 -6.87 30.73 9.93
N ASP A 38 -5.79 30.01 10.21
CA ASP A 38 -4.44 30.57 10.41
C ASP A 38 -3.78 30.87 9.06
N THR A 39 -4.09 32.05 8.52
CA THR A 39 -3.61 32.53 7.22
C THR A 39 -2.09 32.67 7.16
N THR A 40 -1.44 33.00 8.28
CA THR A 40 0.02 33.09 8.38
C THR A 40 0.65 31.72 8.19
N THR A 41 0.18 30.70 8.91
CA THR A 41 0.69 29.33 8.73
C THR A 41 0.35 28.78 7.35
N MET A 42 -0.80 29.14 6.76
CA MET A 42 -1.14 28.77 5.37
C MET A 42 -0.09 29.30 4.38
N GLU A 43 0.25 30.59 4.45
CA GLU A 43 1.27 31.20 3.58
C GLU A 43 2.66 30.58 3.83
N GLU A 44 3.13 30.55 5.08
CA GLU A 44 4.45 30.03 5.44
C GLU A 44 4.64 28.58 4.96
N THR A 45 3.63 27.74 5.18
CA THR A 45 3.66 26.34 4.79
C THR A 45 3.63 26.18 3.28
N SER A 46 2.83 27.00 2.58
CA SER A 46 2.76 26.99 1.12
C SER A 46 4.08 27.42 0.48
N ARG A 47 4.76 28.44 1.03
CA ARG A 47 6.10 28.86 0.58
C ARG A 47 7.12 27.73 0.72
N LYS A 48 7.20 27.13 1.91
CA LYS A 48 8.05 25.94 2.15
C LYS A 48 7.72 24.79 1.20
N GLY A 49 6.44 24.60 0.89
CA GLY A 49 5.96 23.63 -0.09
C GLY A 49 6.47 23.92 -1.50
N THR A 50 6.38 25.16 -1.96
CA THR A 50 6.89 25.59 -3.27
C THR A 50 8.41 25.55 -3.37
N GLU A 51 9.14 25.69 -2.26
CA GLU A 51 10.60 25.49 -2.22
C GLU A 51 10.97 24.00 -2.25
N LEU A 52 10.21 23.18 -1.52
CA LEU A 52 10.41 21.72 -1.49
C LEU A 52 10.07 21.07 -2.83
N LEU A 53 9.00 21.52 -3.47
CA LEU A 53 8.44 20.95 -4.71
C LEU A 53 8.03 22.08 -5.66
N PRO A 54 8.99 22.77 -6.30
CA PRO A 54 8.74 23.90 -7.18
C PRO A 54 7.83 23.60 -8.38
N ASP A 55 7.74 22.32 -8.76
CA ASP A 55 6.96 21.81 -9.89
C ASP A 55 5.64 21.13 -9.47
N ASP A 56 5.31 21.09 -8.17
CA ASP A 56 4.02 20.58 -7.71
C ASP A 56 2.94 21.67 -7.88
N PRO A 57 1.93 21.46 -8.76
CA PRO A 57 0.87 22.42 -8.99
C PRO A 57 0.08 22.76 -7.72
N THR A 58 0.00 21.82 -6.77
CA THR A 58 -0.79 21.96 -5.54
C THR A 58 -0.22 23.02 -4.62
N TRP A 59 1.11 23.06 -4.45
CA TRP A 59 1.75 24.07 -3.59
C TRP A 59 1.67 25.48 -4.19
N ALA A 60 1.79 25.61 -5.51
CA ALA A 60 1.59 26.89 -6.20
C ALA A 60 0.14 27.38 -6.03
N TYR A 61 -0.85 26.48 -6.17
CA TYR A 61 -2.26 26.80 -5.95
C TYR A 61 -2.55 27.21 -4.50
N ASN A 62 -2.06 26.44 -3.52
CA ASN A 62 -2.23 26.74 -2.11
C ASN A 62 -1.59 28.08 -1.73
N LEU A 63 -0.43 28.42 -2.31
CA LEU A 63 0.20 29.72 -2.10
C LEU A 63 -0.64 30.85 -2.71
N ALA A 64 -1.20 30.66 -3.91
CA ALA A 64 -2.12 31.62 -4.51
C ALA A 64 -3.33 31.90 -3.62
N CYS A 65 -3.96 30.86 -3.07
CA CYS A 65 -5.08 30.99 -2.14
C CYS A 65 -4.67 31.71 -0.85
N SER A 66 -3.55 31.32 -0.25
CA SER A 66 -3.02 31.94 0.98
C SER A 66 -2.75 33.44 0.80
N LEU A 67 -2.21 33.84 -0.35
CA LEU A 67 -1.89 35.24 -0.66
C LEU A 67 -3.12 36.13 -0.81
N CYS A 68 -4.29 35.57 -1.13
CA CYS A 68 -5.53 36.33 -1.29
C CYS A 68 -6.02 36.98 0.03
N TRP A 69 -5.47 36.57 1.17
CA TRP A 69 -5.81 37.11 2.49
C TRP A 69 -5.10 38.42 2.83
N TYR A 70 -4.14 38.87 2.02
CA TYR A 70 -3.32 40.04 2.31
C TYR A 70 -3.52 41.15 1.28
N GLU A 71 -3.73 42.38 1.75
CA GLU A 71 -3.83 43.56 0.88
C GLU A 71 -2.51 43.80 0.11
N GLY A 72 -2.62 44.24 -1.15
CA GLY A 72 -1.48 44.54 -2.01
C GLY A 72 -0.75 43.31 -2.59
N ARG A 73 -1.17 42.09 -2.27
CA ARG A 73 -0.54 40.84 -2.75
C ARG A 73 -1.26 40.18 -3.93
N GLU A 74 -2.29 40.83 -4.46
CA GLU A 74 -3.14 40.33 -5.55
C GLU A 74 -2.34 39.91 -6.80
N LYS A 75 -1.35 40.71 -7.21
CA LYS A 75 -0.49 40.38 -8.35
C LYS A 75 0.24 39.06 -8.13
N GLU A 76 0.82 38.87 -6.95
CA GLU A 76 1.58 37.65 -6.62
C GLU A 76 0.64 36.44 -6.52
N ALA A 77 -0.57 36.61 -5.98
CA ALA A 77 -1.58 35.56 -5.95
C ALA A 77 -1.96 35.10 -7.37
N LEU A 78 -2.18 36.04 -8.30
CA LEU A 78 -2.46 35.75 -9.71
C LEU A 78 -1.28 35.08 -10.41
N ASP A 79 -0.04 35.52 -10.13
CA ASP A 79 1.17 34.92 -10.70
C ASP A 79 1.36 33.47 -10.21
N MET A 80 1.04 33.18 -8.93
CA MET A 80 1.07 31.81 -8.39
C MET A 80 -0.06 30.94 -8.93
N LEU A 81 -1.27 31.50 -9.13
CA LEU A 81 -2.37 30.78 -9.78
C LEU A 81 -2.02 30.43 -11.23
N GLU A 82 -1.41 31.37 -11.96
CA GLU A 82 -0.92 31.12 -13.32
C GLU A 82 0.12 30.00 -13.35
N LYS A 83 1.09 30.04 -12.43
CA LYS A 83 2.09 28.98 -12.27
C LYS A 83 1.43 27.62 -11.98
N ALA A 84 0.44 27.59 -11.08
CA ALA A 84 -0.28 26.36 -10.76
C ALA A 84 -0.98 25.77 -12.00
N ILE A 85 -1.62 26.62 -12.81
CA ILE A 85 -2.28 26.21 -14.06
C ILE A 85 -1.28 25.63 -15.07
N ASP A 86 -0.14 26.28 -15.23
CA ASP A 86 0.92 25.82 -16.13
C ASP A 86 1.48 24.45 -15.69
N LEU A 87 1.66 24.26 -14.38
CA LEU A 87 2.09 23.00 -13.77
C LEU A 87 1.03 21.88 -13.77
N GLY A 88 -0.25 22.21 -14.02
CA GLY A 88 -1.31 21.22 -14.20
C GLY A 88 -2.54 21.35 -13.30
N PHE A 89 -2.60 22.35 -12.40
CA PHE A 89 -3.82 22.65 -11.64
C PHE A 89 -4.87 23.30 -12.54
N ARG A 90 -5.64 22.49 -13.27
CA ARG A 90 -6.53 22.95 -14.35
C ARG A 90 -8.01 22.64 -14.11
N ASP A 91 -8.39 22.27 -12.88
CA ASP A 91 -9.79 22.11 -12.49
C ASP A 91 -10.47 23.48 -12.38
N VAL A 92 -11.17 23.86 -13.46
CA VAL A 92 -11.92 25.12 -13.55
C VAL A 92 -12.98 25.23 -12.46
N ARG A 93 -13.60 24.10 -12.07
CA ARG A 93 -14.63 24.10 -11.02
C ARG A 93 -14.01 24.36 -9.66
N ALA A 94 -12.85 23.79 -9.37
CA ALA A 94 -12.10 24.08 -8.16
C ALA A 94 -11.74 25.57 -8.10
N ILE A 95 -11.08 26.10 -9.14
CA ILE A 95 -10.63 27.50 -9.20
C ILE A 95 -11.79 28.49 -9.03
N LYS A 96 -12.92 28.29 -9.72
CA LYS A 96 -14.05 29.23 -9.67
C LYS A 96 -14.81 29.22 -8.35
N ASN A 97 -14.86 28.08 -7.66
CA ASN A 97 -15.65 27.93 -6.43
C ASN A 97 -14.82 28.17 -5.17
N ASP A 98 -13.51 28.35 -5.31
CA ASP A 98 -12.61 28.61 -4.20
C ASP A 98 -12.94 29.94 -3.51
N ASN A 99 -13.19 29.90 -2.20
CA ASN A 99 -13.60 31.08 -1.43
C ASN A 99 -12.45 32.08 -1.25
N ASP A 100 -11.20 31.63 -1.24
CA ASP A 100 -10.04 32.51 -1.08
C ASP A 100 -9.84 33.30 -2.38
N LEU A 101 -9.92 32.62 -3.53
CA LEU A 101 -9.74 33.24 -4.85
C LEU A 101 -10.87 34.23 -5.22
N ARG A 102 -12.05 34.15 -4.58
CA ARG A 102 -13.12 35.16 -4.78
C ARG A 102 -12.65 36.58 -4.49
N ARG A 103 -11.70 36.74 -3.56
CA ARG A 103 -11.13 38.05 -3.17
C ARG A 103 -10.42 38.76 -4.31
N ILE A 104 -9.90 38.02 -5.30
CA ILE A 104 -9.19 38.53 -6.47
C ILE A 104 -9.97 38.34 -7.78
N SER A 105 -11.22 37.88 -7.70
CA SER A 105 -12.02 37.50 -8.88
C SER A 105 -12.49 38.66 -9.74
N SER A 106 -12.51 39.89 -9.20
CA SER A 106 -12.80 41.12 -9.95
C SER A 106 -11.62 41.59 -10.79
N ASN A 107 -10.41 41.06 -10.57
CA ASN A 107 -9.25 41.38 -11.39
C ASN A 107 -9.44 40.88 -12.83
N PRO A 108 -9.18 41.69 -13.87
CA PRO A 108 -9.29 41.26 -15.25
C PRO A 108 -8.43 40.04 -15.62
N ARG A 109 -7.28 39.83 -14.95
CA ARG A 109 -6.43 38.64 -15.18
C ARG A 109 -7.07 37.35 -14.67
N PHE A 110 -7.93 37.39 -13.65
CA PHE A 110 -8.54 36.18 -13.09
C PHE A 110 -9.40 35.41 -14.12
N PRO A 111 -10.39 36.02 -14.82
CA PRO A 111 -11.14 35.32 -15.86
C PRO A 111 -10.26 34.85 -17.04
N GLU A 112 -9.15 35.54 -17.35
CA GLU A 112 -8.17 35.09 -18.34
C GLU A 112 -7.47 33.79 -17.91
N LEU A 113 -7.03 33.72 -16.65
CA LEU A 113 -6.44 32.51 -16.08
C LEU A 113 -7.44 31.35 -16.03
N VAL A 114 -8.70 31.63 -15.71
CA VAL A 114 -9.75 30.60 -15.76
C VAL A 114 -9.97 30.09 -17.19
N LYS A 115 -9.92 30.97 -18.19
CA LYS A 115 -9.98 30.57 -19.60
C LYS A 115 -8.75 29.74 -20.01
N LYS A 116 -7.56 30.12 -19.54
CA LYS A 116 -6.29 29.36 -19.72
C LYS A 116 -6.39 27.95 -19.12
N ALA A 117 -6.88 27.83 -17.89
CA ALA A 117 -7.11 26.53 -17.25
C ALA A 117 -8.08 25.67 -18.08
N SER A 118 -9.17 26.26 -18.57
CA SER A 118 -10.14 25.56 -19.40
C SER A 118 -9.55 25.08 -20.73
N SER A 119 -8.79 25.92 -21.43
CA SER A 119 -8.17 25.55 -22.72
C SER A 119 -7.11 24.47 -22.58
N LEU A 120 -6.43 24.41 -21.43
CA LEU A 120 -5.39 23.43 -21.14
C LEU A 120 -5.89 22.17 -20.43
N SER A 121 -7.17 22.08 -20.09
CA SER A 121 -7.75 21.01 -19.25
C SER A 121 -7.51 19.58 -19.78
N SER A 122 -7.42 19.40 -21.10
CA SER A 122 -7.15 18.11 -21.76
C SER A 122 -5.73 17.99 -22.32
N VAL A 123 -4.92 19.04 -22.20
CA VAL A 123 -3.55 19.08 -22.72
C VAL A 123 -2.61 18.43 -21.70
N PRO A 124 -1.80 17.43 -22.07
CA PRO A 124 -0.82 16.85 -21.15
C PRO A 124 0.19 17.89 -20.65
N VAL A 125 0.69 17.72 -19.42
CA VAL A 125 1.85 18.47 -18.94
C VAL A 125 3.10 17.92 -19.64
N THR A 126 3.79 18.77 -20.40
CA THR A 126 4.94 18.36 -21.24
C THR A 126 6.29 18.89 -20.74
N LYS A 127 6.29 19.69 -19.67
CA LYS A 127 7.50 20.29 -19.09
C LYS A 127 7.61 20.00 -17.60
N GLY A 128 8.84 20.03 -17.09
CA GLY A 128 9.15 19.75 -15.70
C GLY A 128 9.11 18.25 -15.36
N PRO A 129 9.39 17.89 -14.11
CA PRO A 129 9.62 16.49 -13.71
C PRO A 129 8.31 15.71 -13.54
N MET A 130 7.17 16.41 -13.57
CA MET A 130 5.82 15.85 -13.63
C MET A 130 5.36 15.55 -15.07
N ALA A 131 6.12 15.98 -16.09
CA ALA A 131 5.83 15.64 -17.48
C ALA A 131 6.00 14.14 -17.70
N SER A 132 4.97 13.51 -18.24
CA SER A 132 5.01 12.09 -18.57
C SER A 132 4.20 11.79 -19.81
N GLU A 133 4.63 10.75 -20.52
CA GLU A 133 4.00 10.26 -21.74
C GLU A 133 3.59 8.80 -21.56
N GLU A 134 2.50 8.42 -22.23
CA GLU A 134 2.10 7.02 -22.31
C GLU A 134 3.02 6.27 -23.28
N LYS A 135 3.85 5.38 -22.74
CA LYS A 135 4.76 4.56 -23.55
C LYS A 135 4.06 3.31 -24.05
N GLU A 136 3.96 3.18 -25.36
CA GLU A 136 3.50 1.94 -25.98
C GLU A 136 4.54 0.82 -25.81
N VAL A 137 4.07 -0.36 -25.43
CA VAL A 137 4.91 -1.55 -25.20
C VAL A 137 4.25 -2.76 -25.86
N VAL A 138 5.03 -3.56 -26.59
CA VAL A 138 4.53 -4.82 -27.15
C VAL A 138 4.44 -5.86 -26.03
N ALA A 139 3.25 -6.41 -25.80
CA ALA A 139 3.03 -7.43 -24.77
C ALA A 139 3.94 -8.64 -24.99
N GLY A 140 4.56 -9.15 -23.92
CA GLY A 140 5.53 -10.24 -23.97
C GLY A 140 6.99 -9.79 -24.17
N THR A 141 7.22 -8.49 -24.37
CA THR A 141 8.58 -7.89 -24.44
C THR A 141 8.95 -7.20 -23.12
N VAL A 142 10.13 -6.59 -23.05
CA VAL A 142 10.55 -5.83 -21.87
C VAL A 142 9.98 -4.40 -21.94
N ALA A 143 9.16 -4.03 -20.95
CA ALA A 143 8.77 -2.67 -20.68
C ALA A 143 9.86 -1.96 -19.84
N VAL A 144 10.32 -0.80 -20.30
CA VAL A 144 11.23 0.06 -19.51
C VAL A 144 10.46 1.27 -18.98
N VAL A 145 10.46 1.46 -17.66
CA VAL A 145 9.91 2.63 -16.96
C VAL A 145 11.02 3.56 -16.48
N GLY A 146 10.80 4.86 -16.59
CA GLY A 146 11.80 5.90 -16.39
C GLY A 146 11.17 7.27 -16.25
N ALA A 147 12.00 8.32 -16.22
CA ALA A 147 11.54 9.69 -16.01
C ALA A 147 10.48 10.16 -17.01
N LYS A 148 10.46 9.61 -18.24
CA LYS A 148 9.52 10.00 -19.29
C LYS A 148 8.13 9.37 -19.19
N ASN A 149 7.98 8.26 -18.47
CA ASN A 149 6.73 7.50 -18.42
C ASN A 149 6.36 7.02 -17.01
N LEU A 150 6.89 7.72 -16.00
CA LEU A 150 6.45 7.65 -14.63
C LEU A 150 5.87 9.00 -14.24
N MET A 151 4.89 8.99 -13.35
CA MET A 151 4.41 10.17 -12.62
C MET A 151 4.53 9.90 -11.14
N TRP A 152 4.81 10.92 -10.34
CA TRP A 152 4.78 10.78 -8.89
C TRP A 152 3.39 11.14 -8.36
N ASP A 153 2.83 10.25 -7.54
CA ASP A 153 1.59 10.50 -6.82
C ASP A 153 1.92 11.01 -5.42
N PHE A 154 1.75 12.31 -5.20
CA PHE A 154 2.04 12.93 -3.90
C PHE A 154 1.06 12.53 -2.80
N ASP A 155 -0.14 12.07 -3.13
CA ASP A 155 -1.10 11.59 -2.12
C ASP A 155 -0.74 10.19 -1.62
N ALA A 156 -0.31 9.33 -2.53
CA ALA A 156 0.03 7.94 -2.23
C ALA A 156 1.53 7.69 -1.94
N GLY A 157 2.40 8.63 -2.29
CA GLY A 157 3.86 8.48 -2.18
C GLY A 157 4.41 7.35 -3.05
N ILE A 158 3.90 7.22 -4.28
CA ILE A 158 4.26 6.12 -5.19
C ILE A 158 4.31 6.61 -6.65
N PHE A 159 5.10 5.96 -7.50
CA PHE A 159 5.04 6.23 -8.93
C PHE A 159 3.79 5.62 -9.56
N ASN A 160 3.24 6.24 -10.60
CA ASN A 160 2.24 5.67 -11.50
C ASN A 160 2.90 5.49 -12.88
N ALA A 161 2.94 4.26 -13.40
CA ALA A 161 3.46 3.97 -14.72
C ALA A 161 2.46 4.34 -15.83
N ARG A 162 2.95 5.07 -16.82
CA ARG A 162 2.22 5.46 -18.02
C ARG A 162 2.64 4.55 -19.16
N ILE A 163 2.10 3.33 -19.19
CA ILE A 163 2.38 2.35 -20.24
C ILE A 163 1.08 1.87 -20.88
N LYS A 164 1.14 1.55 -22.17
CA LYS A 164 0.04 0.96 -22.94
C LYS A 164 0.50 -0.29 -23.67
N LEU A 165 -0.05 -1.43 -23.27
CA LEU A 165 0.26 -2.71 -23.91
C LEU A 165 -0.45 -2.82 -25.27
N LYS A 166 0.35 -3.07 -26.31
CA LYS A 166 -0.11 -3.52 -27.63
C LYS A 166 0.11 -5.03 -27.74
N SER A 167 -0.95 -5.77 -28.07
CA SER A 167 -0.85 -7.21 -28.32
C SER A 167 -1.17 -7.49 -29.77
N PHE A 168 -0.32 -8.31 -30.41
CA PHE A 168 -0.51 -8.80 -31.78
C PHE A 168 -0.87 -10.30 -31.81
N ALA A 169 -0.80 -10.98 -30.66
CA ALA A 169 -1.14 -12.39 -30.47
C ALA A 169 -1.56 -12.66 -29.02
N SER A 170 -2.51 -13.57 -28.82
CA SER A 170 -2.99 -13.99 -27.51
C SER A 170 -2.19 -15.20 -27.01
N LEU A 171 -1.11 -14.96 -26.26
CA LEU A 171 -0.41 -15.99 -25.49
C LEU A 171 -1.00 -16.11 -24.07
N GLY A 172 -0.63 -17.16 -23.35
CA GLY A 172 -1.24 -17.52 -22.06
C GLY A 172 -1.24 -16.39 -21.01
N ASN A 173 -0.16 -15.62 -20.91
CA ASN A 173 -0.02 -14.52 -19.96
C ASN A 173 -0.04 -13.13 -20.62
N THR A 174 -0.53 -13.01 -21.85
CA THR A 174 -0.67 -11.71 -22.52
C THR A 174 -1.49 -10.75 -21.67
N GLY A 175 -0.94 -9.56 -21.41
CA GLY A 175 -1.56 -8.52 -20.57
C GLY A 175 -1.13 -8.56 -19.10
N ASP A 176 -0.40 -9.59 -18.66
CA ASP A 176 0.21 -9.62 -17.33
C ASP A 176 1.61 -8.99 -17.36
N LEU A 177 1.94 -8.28 -16.28
CA LEU A 177 3.25 -7.73 -16.02
C LEU A 177 4.01 -8.57 -14.99
N TYR A 178 5.34 -8.58 -15.10
CA TYR A 178 6.23 -9.05 -14.06
C TYR A 178 7.24 -7.98 -13.67
N MET A 179 7.50 -7.79 -12.37
CA MET A 179 8.54 -6.89 -11.90
C MET A 179 9.33 -7.47 -10.72
N ASN A 180 10.65 -7.50 -10.85
CA ASN A 180 11.56 -7.81 -9.76
C ASN A 180 11.99 -6.52 -9.03
N ARG A 181 12.05 -6.55 -7.70
CA ARG A 181 12.51 -5.43 -6.85
C ARG A 181 13.71 -5.78 -5.97
N ASP A 182 14.57 -6.69 -6.44
CA ASP A 182 15.85 -7.03 -5.81
C ASP A 182 16.99 -7.12 -6.84
N VAL A 183 16.93 -6.28 -7.88
CA VAL A 183 17.97 -6.14 -8.92
C VAL A 183 18.24 -7.46 -9.67
N GLY A 184 17.20 -8.27 -9.84
CA GLY A 184 17.24 -9.55 -10.53
C GLY A 184 17.75 -10.71 -9.68
N HIS A 185 18.02 -10.49 -8.38
CA HIS A 185 18.49 -11.55 -7.49
C HIS A 185 17.47 -12.67 -7.32
N SER A 186 16.20 -12.31 -7.13
CA SER A 186 14.95 -13.07 -6.97
C SER A 186 14.22 -13.50 -8.26
N ARG A 187 14.84 -13.57 -9.45
CA ARG A 187 14.08 -13.59 -10.72
C ARG A 187 13.61 -14.99 -11.18
N PRO A 188 12.31 -15.21 -11.49
CA PRO A 188 11.79 -16.46 -12.06
C PRO A 188 12.22 -16.65 -13.52
N LYS A 189 12.09 -17.89 -13.99
CA LYS A 189 12.28 -18.22 -15.42
C LYS A 189 11.04 -17.83 -16.23
N LEU A 190 11.00 -16.60 -16.74
CA LEU A 190 9.86 -16.05 -17.48
C LEU A 190 9.48 -16.80 -18.75
N SER A 191 10.40 -17.59 -19.34
CA SER A 191 10.07 -18.43 -20.51
C SER A 191 9.00 -19.48 -20.22
N LEU A 192 8.69 -19.76 -18.94
CA LEU A 192 7.59 -20.63 -18.52
C LEU A 192 6.21 -19.94 -18.63
N PHE A 193 6.17 -18.63 -18.84
CA PHE A 193 4.97 -17.79 -18.84
C PHE A 193 4.88 -16.97 -20.14
N PRO A 194 4.67 -17.62 -21.30
CA PRO A 194 4.65 -16.92 -22.58
C PRO A 194 3.58 -15.82 -22.61
N GLY A 195 3.98 -14.63 -23.07
CA GLY A 195 3.13 -13.43 -23.13
C GLY A 195 3.26 -12.48 -21.94
N ILE A 196 3.92 -12.88 -20.85
CA ILE A 196 4.19 -11.99 -19.72
C ILE A 196 5.16 -10.88 -20.12
N THR A 197 4.87 -9.64 -19.72
CA THR A 197 5.71 -8.48 -20.03
C THR A 197 6.58 -8.15 -18.83
N GLU A 198 7.90 -8.30 -18.95
CA GLU A 198 8.82 -7.93 -17.88
C GLU A 198 8.95 -6.41 -17.81
N VAL A 199 8.88 -5.83 -16.61
CA VAL A 199 9.08 -4.41 -16.37
C VAL A 199 10.40 -4.17 -15.66
N LYS A 200 11.20 -3.22 -16.16
CA LYS A 200 12.46 -2.77 -15.57
C LYS A 200 12.52 -1.26 -15.48
N PHE A 201 13.27 -0.76 -14.50
CA PHE A 201 13.68 0.64 -14.52
C PHE A 201 14.71 0.90 -15.61
N ASP A 202 14.75 2.14 -16.11
CA ASP A 202 15.87 2.64 -16.90
C ASP A 202 17.16 2.76 -16.05
N MET A 203 18.26 3.11 -16.71
CA MET A 203 19.56 3.19 -16.05
C MET A 203 19.60 4.21 -14.92
N GLU A 204 18.92 5.36 -15.08
CA GLU A 204 18.87 6.40 -14.05
C GLU A 204 18.09 5.91 -12.82
N GLY A 205 16.92 5.30 -13.01
CA GLY A 205 16.14 4.72 -11.92
C GLY A 205 16.91 3.63 -11.16
N VAL A 206 17.68 2.81 -11.87
CA VAL A 206 18.59 1.82 -11.23
C VAL A 206 19.69 2.51 -10.41
N GLN A 207 20.36 3.52 -10.96
CA GLN A 207 21.39 4.30 -10.25
C GLN A 207 20.83 5.02 -9.02
N ARG A 208 19.56 5.43 -9.07
CA ARG A 208 18.82 6.03 -7.95
C ARG A 208 18.25 4.98 -6.98
N ASN A 209 18.62 3.71 -7.12
CA ASN A 209 18.18 2.59 -6.27
C ASN A 209 16.66 2.31 -6.31
N MET A 210 15.96 2.72 -7.37
CA MET A 210 14.51 2.49 -7.49
C MET A 210 14.18 1.03 -7.77
N ALA A 211 15.12 0.26 -8.32
CA ALA A 211 14.96 -1.17 -8.64
C ALA A 211 15.07 -2.12 -7.42
N SER A 212 15.27 -1.59 -6.21
CA SER A 212 15.50 -2.40 -5.00
C SER A 212 14.53 -2.02 -3.87
N GLY A 213 14.04 -2.99 -3.10
CA GLY A 213 13.28 -2.77 -1.87
C GLY A 213 11.75 -2.83 -2.02
N ILE A 214 11.03 -2.03 -1.23
CA ILE A 214 9.57 -2.04 -1.19
C ILE A 214 9.00 -1.57 -2.53
N PRO A 215 8.02 -2.28 -3.12
CA PRO A 215 7.29 -1.88 -4.33
C PRO A 215 6.88 -0.40 -4.35
N ASN A 216 7.16 0.29 -5.46
CA ASN A 216 7.05 1.75 -5.55
C ASN A 216 6.42 2.22 -6.87
N VAL A 217 5.83 1.33 -7.68
CA VAL A 217 5.17 1.70 -8.94
C VAL A 217 3.80 1.02 -9.04
N CYS A 218 2.77 1.83 -9.22
CA CYS A 218 1.43 1.44 -9.64
C CYS A 218 1.37 1.26 -11.15
N PHE A 219 0.76 0.17 -11.63
CA PHE A 219 0.58 -0.12 -13.05
C PHE A 219 -0.90 -0.20 -13.43
N PRO A 220 -1.26 0.16 -14.67
CA PRO A 220 -2.64 0.04 -15.16
C PRO A 220 -3.04 -1.39 -15.56
N TYR A 221 -2.16 -2.37 -15.34
CA TYR A 221 -2.33 -3.77 -15.71
C TYR A 221 -2.04 -4.69 -14.52
N PRO A 222 -2.60 -5.92 -14.51
CA PRO A 222 -2.21 -6.94 -13.55
C PRO A 222 -0.69 -7.12 -13.47
N LEU A 223 -0.14 -7.13 -12.27
CA LEU A 223 1.29 -7.30 -12.07
C LEU A 223 1.58 -8.35 -11.00
N PHE A 224 2.56 -9.20 -11.30
CA PHE A 224 3.20 -10.09 -10.36
C PHE A 224 4.59 -9.54 -10.03
N GLY A 225 4.89 -9.38 -8.75
CA GLY A 225 6.21 -8.89 -8.36
C GLY A 225 6.77 -9.60 -7.15
N ASN A 226 8.09 -9.52 -7.00
CA ASN A 226 8.76 -10.09 -5.84
C ASN A 226 10.01 -9.30 -5.43
N CYS A 227 10.37 -9.43 -4.16
CA CYS A 227 11.56 -8.84 -3.57
C CYS A 227 12.05 -9.74 -2.43
N SER A 228 13.21 -10.37 -2.62
CA SER A 228 13.82 -11.28 -1.65
C SER A 228 14.81 -10.61 -0.70
N GLN A 229 14.63 -9.31 -0.42
CA GLN A 229 15.47 -8.57 0.52
C GLN A 229 14.94 -8.66 1.96
N ALA A 230 15.85 -8.58 2.93
CA ALA A 230 15.52 -8.53 4.35
C ALA A 230 16.60 -7.75 5.12
N PHE A 231 16.23 -7.22 6.28
CA PHE A 231 17.18 -6.69 7.26
C PHE A 231 17.71 -7.88 8.05
N VAL A 232 18.90 -8.37 7.71
CA VAL A 232 19.43 -9.65 8.23
C VAL A 232 20.29 -9.52 9.49
N ALA A 233 20.61 -8.29 9.92
CA ALA A 233 21.50 -8.03 11.04
C ALA A 233 21.10 -6.74 11.78
N GLY A 234 21.70 -6.55 12.95
CA GLY A 234 21.46 -5.39 13.82
C GLY A 234 20.17 -5.50 14.64
N PRO A 235 19.89 -4.51 15.51
CA PRO A 235 18.73 -4.55 16.41
C PRO A 235 17.38 -4.45 15.67
N PHE A 236 17.37 -4.01 14.42
CA PHE A 236 16.19 -3.87 13.58
C PHE A 236 16.07 -4.98 12.53
N TRP A 237 16.63 -6.16 12.79
CA TRP A 237 16.52 -7.30 11.89
C TRP A 237 15.05 -7.70 11.71
N ARG A 238 14.65 -8.01 10.48
CA ARG A 238 13.29 -8.42 10.09
C ARG A 238 13.22 -8.67 8.60
N SER A 239 12.26 -9.49 8.17
CA SER A 239 11.89 -9.59 6.76
C SER A 239 11.27 -8.28 6.25
N MET A 240 11.24 -8.12 4.94
CA MET A 240 10.53 -7.02 4.29
C MET A 240 9.04 -6.94 4.70
N PRO A 241 8.25 -8.04 4.69
CA PRO A 241 6.84 -7.96 5.08
C PRO A 241 6.63 -7.54 6.53
N ARG A 242 7.50 -7.98 7.47
CA ARG A 242 7.44 -7.49 8.85
C ARG A 242 7.81 -6.00 8.95
N ALA A 243 8.81 -5.54 8.21
CA ALA A 243 9.16 -4.12 8.14
C ALA A 243 8.04 -3.22 7.59
N ILE A 244 7.36 -3.68 6.52
CA ILE A 244 6.20 -2.98 5.94
C ILE A 244 5.08 -2.85 6.98
N ALA A 245 4.86 -3.89 7.78
CA ALA A 245 3.81 -3.91 8.81
C ALA A 245 4.20 -3.22 10.13
N SER A 246 5.48 -2.97 10.44
CA SER A 246 5.90 -2.42 11.74
C SER A 246 6.34 -0.96 11.76
N VAL A 247 6.93 -0.42 10.68
CA VAL A 247 7.72 0.84 10.78
C VAL A 247 7.17 2.00 9.95
N ASN A 248 6.32 1.72 8.96
CA ASN A 248 6.02 2.71 7.93
C ASN A 248 4.57 2.60 7.44
N LEU A 249 3.66 3.30 8.12
CA LEU A 249 2.27 3.44 7.66
C LEU A 249 2.19 3.86 6.17
N PRO A 250 2.98 4.85 5.69
CA PRO A 250 3.07 5.13 4.25
C PRO A 250 3.40 3.90 3.37
N SER A 251 4.37 3.06 3.74
CA SER A 251 4.65 1.83 2.98
C SER A 251 3.48 0.84 3.00
N LEU A 252 2.80 0.69 4.14
CA LEU A 252 1.63 -0.17 4.22
C LEU A 252 0.47 0.34 3.34
N LEU A 253 0.24 1.65 3.35
CA LEU A 253 -0.77 2.29 2.49
C LEU A 253 -0.40 2.20 1.00
N ALA A 254 0.88 2.31 0.66
CA ALA A 254 1.37 2.06 -0.69
C ALA A 254 1.10 0.61 -1.12
N MET A 255 1.35 -0.37 -0.25
CA MET A 255 1.00 -1.78 -0.51
C MET A 255 -0.50 -2.00 -0.69
N GLN A 256 -1.34 -1.33 0.11
CA GLN A 256 -2.80 -1.36 -0.10
C GLN A 256 -3.17 -0.80 -1.48
N LYS A 257 -2.59 0.33 -1.89
CA LYS A 257 -2.84 0.91 -3.22
C LYS A 257 -2.44 -0.06 -4.33
N LEU A 258 -1.28 -0.71 -4.22
CA LEU A 258 -0.82 -1.71 -5.17
C LEU A 258 -1.76 -2.92 -5.25
N TYR A 259 -2.22 -3.42 -4.10
CA TYR A 259 -3.21 -4.50 -4.01
C TYR A 259 -4.52 -4.14 -4.74
N LEU A 260 -5.04 -2.93 -4.52
CA LEU A 260 -6.23 -2.42 -5.22
C LEU A 260 -5.97 -2.02 -6.69
N SER A 261 -4.70 -1.90 -7.09
CA SER A 261 -4.28 -1.67 -8.48
C SER A 261 -4.01 -2.99 -9.22
N ASN A 262 -4.56 -4.11 -8.74
CA ASN A 262 -4.42 -5.45 -9.32
C ASN A 262 -2.98 -5.99 -9.32
N GLN A 263 -2.16 -5.57 -8.35
CA GLN A 263 -0.77 -6.05 -8.22
C GLN A 263 -0.62 -6.98 -7.03
N ILE A 264 0.16 -8.04 -7.22
CA ILE A 264 0.42 -9.06 -6.21
C ILE A 264 1.92 -9.15 -5.99
N TRP A 265 2.34 -9.07 -4.73
CA TRP A 265 3.74 -9.08 -4.35
C TRP A 265 4.08 -10.24 -3.44
N PHE A 266 5.24 -10.86 -3.67
CA PHE A 266 5.75 -12.00 -2.93
C PHE A 266 7.02 -11.61 -2.18
N PHE A 267 7.07 -11.98 -0.90
CA PHE A 267 8.22 -11.73 -0.04
C PHE A 267 8.55 -12.97 0.80
N PRO A 268 9.83 -13.35 0.95
CA PRO A 268 10.24 -14.32 1.94
C PRO A 268 10.12 -13.77 3.37
N SER A 269 9.73 -14.61 4.33
CA SER A 269 9.73 -14.30 5.78
C SER A 269 11.13 -14.35 6.41
N ASN A 270 12.12 -14.86 5.69
CA ASN A 270 13.49 -15.04 6.18
C ASN A 270 13.49 -15.78 7.54
N VAL A 271 14.09 -15.19 8.57
CA VAL A 271 14.18 -15.76 9.93
C VAL A 271 12.99 -15.40 10.82
N ASP A 272 11.98 -14.71 10.30
CA ASP A 272 10.81 -14.30 11.11
C ASP A 272 9.84 -15.45 11.40
N THR A 273 9.93 -16.56 10.65
CA THR A 273 9.08 -17.74 10.86
C THR A 273 9.88 -19.05 10.73
N PRO A 274 9.42 -20.16 11.33
CA PRO A 274 9.96 -21.49 11.04
C PRO A 274 9.80 -21.86 9.54
N PRO A 275 10.60 -22.82 9.03
CA PRO A 275 11.61 -23.59 9.76
C PRO A 275 12.95 -22.84 9.97
N LEU A 276 13.13 -21.69 9.33
CA LEU A 276 14.39 -20.97 9.37
C LEU A 276 14.57 -20.15 10.65
N GLY A 277 13.50 -19.47 11.09
CA GLY A 277 13.44 -18.78 12.38
C GLY A 277 13.36 -19.76 13.55
N LYS A 278 14.11 -19.47 14.62
CA LYS A 278 14.14 -20.28 15.85
C LYS A 278 13.28 -19.71 16.99
N HIS A 279 12.69 -18.53 16.78
CA HIS A 279 11.90 -17.82 17.79
C HIS A 279 10.39 -18.00 17.61
N GLY A 280 9.99 -19.02 16.84
CA GLY A 280 8.60 -19.18 16.40
C GLY A 280 8.23 -18.13 15.35
N ASP A 281 6.95 -17.81 15.28
CA ASP A 281 6.41 -16.76 14.42
C ASP A 281 6.46 -15.41 15.14
N VAL A 282 7.34 -14.51 14.68
CA VAL A 282 7.56 -13.20 15.32
C VAL A 282 6.89 -12.03 14.59
N PHE A 283 5.91 -12.32 13.71
CA PHE A 283 5.04 -11.29 13.16
C PHE A 283 4.07 -10.81 14.23
N HIS A 284 3.82 -9.50 14.25
CA HIS A 284 2.82 -8.87 15.12
C HIS A 284 1.44 -8.82 14.49
N SER A 285 1.35 -8.95 13.17
CA SER A 285 0.09 -8.85 12.44
C SER A 285 0.12 -9.52 11.08
N LEU A 286 -1.08 -9.79 10.55
CA LEU A 286 -1.31 -10.16 9.16
C LEU A 286 -1.91 -9.00 8.37
N VAL A 287 -1.58 -8.95 7.09
CA VAL A 287 -2.15 -8.01 6.13
C VAL A 287 -2.46 -8.74 4.82
N PRO A 288 -3.52 -8.35 4.08
CA PRO A 288 -3.91 -9.04 2.86
C PRO A 288 -3.18 -8.58 1.60
N PHE A 289 -2.31 -7.57 1.70
CA PHE A 289 -1.77 -6.81 0.56
C PHE A 289 -0.65 -7.53 -0.21
N PHE A 290 -0.10 -8.60 0.36
CA PHE A 290 1.00 -9.37 -0.23
C PHE A 290 0.99 -10.82 0.26
N VAL A 291 1.80 -11.67 -0.38
CA VAL A 291 2.01 -13.05 0.00
C VAL A 291 3.39 -13.21 0.63
N THR A 292 3.41 -13.63 1.89
CA THR A 292 4.65 -14.01 2.58
C THR A 292 4.91 -15.50 2.35
N THR A 293 6.16 -15.88 2.10
CA THR A 293 6.58 -17.29 1.89
C THR A 293 7.64 -17.68 2.92
N ALA A 294 7.58 -18.91 3.42
CA ALA A 294 8.52 -19.37 4.44
C ALA A 294 9.88 -19.70 3.81
N GLY A 295 10.93 -18.99 4.19
CA GLY A 295 12.29 -19.20 3.68
C GLY A 295 13.03 -17.91 3.34
N ARG A 296 14.10 -18.02 2.54
CA ARG A 296 14.95 -16.91 2.05
C ARG A 296 14.66 -16.63 0.57
N SER A 297 15.56 -15.91 -0.11
CA SER A 297 15.59 -15.82 -1.57
C SER A 297 15.23 -17.16 -2.21
N TRP A 298 14.40 -17.10 -3.25
CA TRP A 298 13.85 -18.22 -4.00
C TRP A 298 12.68 -18.97 -3.37
N SER A 299 12.37 -18.78 -2.08
CA SER A 299 11.16 -19.37 -1.47
C SER A 299 9.86 -18.77 -1.99
N ASP A 300 9.93 -17.57 -2.56
CA ASP A 300 8.84 -16.84 -3.22
C ASP A 300 8.50 -17.39 -4.61
N ILE A 301 9.48 -17.94 -5.34
CA ILE A 301 9.34 -18.38 -6.73
C ILE A 301 8.21 -19.41 -6.95
N PRO A 302 8.07 -20.49 -6.15
CA PRO A 302 7.00 -21.47 -6.39
C PRO A 302 5.59 -20.85 -6.31
N TYR A 303 5.38 -19.93 -5.38
CA TYR A 303 4.10 -19.24 -5.20
C TYR A 303 3.88 -18.15 -6.24
N LEU A 304 4.93 -17.44 -6.65
CA LEU A 304 4.91 -16.50 -7.77
C LEU A 304 4.54 -17.21 -9.08
N HIS A 305 5.16 -18.36 -9.36
CA HIS A 305 4.84 -19.21 -10.51
C HIS A 305 3.38 -19.67 -10.46
N ALA A 306 2.91 -20.14 -9.30
CA ALA A 306 1.53 -20.55 -9.10
C ALA A 306 0.55 -19.40 -9.38
N ALA A 307 0.87 -18.18 -8.95
CA ALA A 307 0.05 -17.00 -9.18
C ALA A 307 -0.07 -16.62 -10.66
N MET A 308 1.06 -16.65 -11.40
CA MET A 308 1.09 -16.44 -12.85
C MET A 308 0.31 -17.52 -13.60
N LEU A 309 0.41 -18.77 -13.13
CA LEU A 309 -0.35 -19.91 -13.67
C LEU A 309 -1.85 -19.76 -13.41
N ALA A 310 -2.25 -19.33 -12.22
CA ALA A 310 -3.65 -19.05 -11.89
C ALA A 310 -4.23 -17.97 -12.80
N SER A 311 -3.51 -16.85 -13.00
CA SER A 311 -3.94 -15.78 -13.91
C SER A 311 -4.08 -16.23 -15.36
N ARG A 312 -3.16 -17.07 -15.85
CA ARG A 312 -3.27 -17.69 -17.18
C ARG A 312 -4.51 -18.59 -17.29
N SER A 313 -4.86 -19.26 -16.20
CA SER A 313 -5.93 -20.26 -16.18
C SER A 313 -7.32 -19.65 -16.03
N LEU A 314 -7.44 -18.41 -15.56
CA LEU A 314 -8.72 -17.71 -15.46
C LEU A 314 -9.37 -17.55 -16.85
N PRO A 315 -10.70 -17.78 -16.97
CA PRO A 315 -11.45 -17.35 -18.13
C PRO A 315 -11.25 -15.87 -18.42
N ARG A 316 -11.18 -15.50 -19.70
CA ARG A 316 -10.84 -14.13 -20.14
C ARG A 316 -11.81 -13.09 -19.57
N ASP A 317 -13.11 -13.39 -19.61
CA ASP A 317 -14.18 -12.55 -19.06
C ASP A 317 -14.07 -12.43 -17.53
N THR A 318 -13.81 -13.53 -16.82
CA THR A 318 -13.56 -13.52 -15.37
C THR A 318 -12.39 -12.63 -15.01
N LYS A 319 -11.25 -12.77 -15.71
CA LYS A 319 -10.08 -11.95 -15.48
C LYS A 319 -10.36 -10.47 -15.75
N GLN A 320 -11.05 -10.15 -16.85
CA GLN A 320 -11.42 -8.77 -17.18
C GLN A 320 -12.29 -8.14 -16.08
N VAL A 321 -13.33 -8.85 -15.62
CA VAL A 321 -14.20 -8.38 -14.53
C VAL A 321 -13.41 -8.23 -13.22
N ALA A 322 -12.51 -9.17 -12.91
CA ALA A 322 -11.66 -9.08 -11.72
C ALA A 322 -10.77 -7.83 -11.77
N VAL A 323 -10.15 -7.53 -12.91
CA VAL A 323 -9.27 -6.36 -13.08
C VAL A 323 -10.05 -5.05 -13.03
N GLN A 324 -11.16 -4.95 -13.77
CA GLN A 324 -11.99 -3.74 -13.82
C GLN A 324 -12.57 -3.37 -12.46
N ARG A 325 -12.83 -4.37 -11.61
CA ARG A 325 -13.37 -4.17 -10.26
C ARG A 325 -12.30 -4.08 -9.17
N SER A 326 -11.01 -4.04 -9.52
CA SER A 326 -9.91 -4.07 -8.55
C SER A 326 -9.93 -5.30 -7.62
N LEU A 327 -10.42 -6.44 -8.14
CA LEU A 327 -10.53 -7.72 -7.44
C LEU A 327 -9.51 -8.76 -7.91
N PHE A 328 -8.64 -8.46 -8.87
CA PHE A 328 -7.68 -9.44 -9.40
C PHE A 328 -6.72 -9.97 -8.33
N ALA A 329 -6.01 -9.08 -7.63
CA ALA A 329 -5.07 -9.48 -6.57
C ALA A 329 -5.75 -10.27 -5.44
N PRO A 330 -6.88 -9.81 -4.86
CA PRO A 330 -7.67 -10.59 -3.90
C PRO A 330 -8.06 -11.99 -4.41
N THR A 331 -8.47 -12.07 -5.69
CA THR A 331 -8.91 -13.32 -6.31
C THR A 331 -7.76 -14.30 -6.42
N ILE A 332 -6.60 -13.89 -6.94
CA ILE A 332 -5.43 -14.77 -7.05
C ILE A 332 -4.95 -15.23 -5.67
N ILE A 333 -4.90 -14.34 -4.66
CA ILE A 333 -4.53 -14.73 -3.29
C ILE A 333 -5.53 -15.75 -2.72
N THR A 334 -6.83 -15.56 -2.97
CA THR A 334 -7.87 -16.52 -2.58
C THR A 334 -7.64 -17.88 -3.22
N LEU A 335 -7.35 -17.90 -4.53
CA LEU A 335 -7.08 -19.12 -5.28
C LEU A 335 -5.84 -19.86 -4.76
N LEU A 336 -4.74 -19.13 -4.49
CA LEU A 336 -3.53 -19.70 -3.89
C LEU A 336 -3.84 -20.37 -2.55
N LYS A 337 -4.56 -19.67 -1.67
CA LYS A 337 -4.91 -20.17 -0.33
C LYS A 337 -5.84 -21.38 -0.37
N LYS A 338 -6.85 -21.37 -1.24
CA LYS A 338 -7.74 -22.52 -1.46
C LYS A 338 -7.02 -23.74 -2.04
N SER A 339 -5.89 -23.52 -2.68
CA SER A 339 -5.11 -24.56 -3.36
C SER A 339 -3.90 -25.02 -2.55
N LEU A 340 -3.80 -24.63 -1.27
CA LEU A 340 -2.86 -25.28 -0.36
C LEU A 340 -3.28 -26.74 -0.15
N LYS A 341 -2.30 -27.65 -0.08
CA LYS A 341 -2.52 -29.10 0.03
C LYS A 341 -3.34 -29.49 1.25
N ASP A 342 -3.13 -28.80 2.37
CA ASP A 342 -3.82 -29.06 3.63
C ASP A 342 -5.23 -28.44 3.69
N VAL A 343 -5.63 -27.68 2.67
CA VAL A 343 -6.94 -27.02 2.60
C VAL A 343 -7.84 -27.87 1.71
N VAL A 344 -8.75 -28.65 2.26
CA VAL A 344 -9.62 -29.56 1.50
C VAL A 344 -11.06 -29.08 1.49
N THR A 345 -11.51 -28.49 2.60
CA THR A 345 -12.89 -28.06 2.83
C THR A 345 -13.05 -26.54 2.90
N GLU A 346 -14.29 -26.03 2.87
CA GLU A 346 -14.55 -24.61 3.16
C GLU A 346 -14.12 -24.23 4.59
N ASP A 347 -14.26 -25.14 5.55
CA ASP A 347 -13.87 -24.92 6.94
C ASP A 347 -12.35 -24.82 7.09
N ASP A 348 -11.59 -25.61 6.32
CA ASP A 348 -10.14 -25.44 6.24
C ASP A 348 -9.77 -24.05 5.69
N TYR A 349 -10.52 -23.55 4.70
CA TYR A 349 -10.28 -22.22 4.13
C TYR A 349 -10.48 -21.10 5.15
N ILE A 350 -11.48 -21.18 6.04
CA ILE A 350 -11.69 -20.15 7.07
C ILE A 350 -10.80 -20.32 8.31
N SER A 351 -9.95 -21.34 8.34
CA SER A 351 -9.06 -21.68 9.46
C SER A 351 -7.62 -21.18 9.26
N SER A 352 -6.77 -21.44 10.24
CA SER A 352 -5.32 -21.18 10.15
C SER A 352 -4.64 -21.90 8.99
N LYS A 353 -5.18 -23.04 8.52
CA LYS A 353 -4.58 -23.84 7.43
C LYS A 353 -4.44 -23.07 6.13
N ALA A 354 -5.44 -22.27 5.77
CA ALA A 354 -5.42 -21.44 4.56
C ALA A 354 -4.83 -20.03 4.79
N HIS A 355 -4.56 -19.69 6.04
CA HIS A 355 -4.08 -18.38 6.44
C HIS A 355 -2.83 -18.46 7.32
N PRO A 356 -1.78 -19.21 6.93
CA PRO A 356 -0.54 -19.17 7.65
C PRO A 356 0.12 -17.79 7.52
N THR A 357 0.95 -17.41 8.49
CA THR A 357 1.77 -16.19 8.41
C THR A 357 2.66 -16.16 7.18
N ALA A 358 3.25 -17.31 6.85
CA ALA A 358 4.08 -17.51 5.68
C ALA A 358 3.68 -18.82 5.00
N MET A 359 3.47 -18.78 3.68
CA MET A 359 3.09 -19.95 2.91
C MET A 359 4.19 -21.02 3.01
N PRO A 360 3.85 -22.28 3.33
CA PRO A 360 4.84 -23.31 3.62
C PRO A 360 5.58 -23.78 2.36
N PRO A 361 6.85 -24.22 2.45
CA PRO A 361 7.57 -24.77 1.31
C PRO A 361 6.84 -25.99 0.74
N GLY A 362 6.65 -26.04 -0.58
CA GLY A 362 5.97 -27.17 -1.23
C GLY A 362 4.48 -27.33 -0.90
N GLY A 363 3.87 -26.32 -0.27
CA GLY A 363 2.48 -26.38 0.20
C GLY A 363 1.41 -26.19 -0.88
N ILE A 364 1.77 -25.70 -2.08
CA ILE A 364 0.81 -25.44 -3.15
C ILE A 364 0.51 -26.72 -3.97
N ASP A 365 -0.77 -26.97 -4.21
CA ASP A 365 -1.27 -27.92 -5.22
C ASP A 365 -1.59 -27.14 -6.51
N THR A 366 -0.73 -27.29 -7.51
CA THR A 366 -0.86 -26.54 -8.77
C THR A 366 -1.96 -27.09 -9.68
N ASN A 367 -2.29 -28.38 -9.60
CA ASN A 367 -3.36 -28.97 -10.40
C ASN A 367 -4.72 -28.47 -9.88
N LYS A 368 -4.91 -28.54 -8.57
CA LYS A 368 -6.08 -27.97 -7.90
C LYS A 368 -6.22 -26.48 -8.20
N LEU A 369 -5.12 -25.73 -8.19
CA LEU A 369 -5.13 -24.30 -8.51
C LEU A 369 -5.64 -24.03 -9.93
N VAL A 370 -5.15 -24.77 -10.92
CA VAL A 370 -5.56 -24.62 -12.32
C VAL A 370 -7.04 -24.99 -12.49
N GLU A 371 -7.50 -26.06 -11.85
CA GLU A 371 -8.90 -26.50 -11.88
C GLU A 371 -9.85 -25.43 -11.30
N ILE A 372 -9.55 -24.91 -10.12
CA ILE A 372 -10.36 -23.86 -9.49
C ILE A 372 -10.31 -22.56 -10.31
N ALA A 373 -9.14 -22.17 -10.81
CA ALA A 373 -8.99 -20.95 -11.59
C ALA A 373 -9.75 -21.02 -12.93
N SER A 374 -9.62 -22.12 -13.67
CA SER A 374 -10.28 -22.32 -14.97
C SER A 374 -11.79 -22.44 -14.90
N SER A 375 -12.32 -22.90 -13.77
CA SER A 375 -13.77 -23.01 -13.53
C SER A 375 -14.41 -21.72 -12.95
N LEU A 376 -13.61 -20.72 -12.57
CA LEU A 376 -14.11 -19.51 -11.92
C LEU A 376 -14.88 -18.62 -12.91
N LYS A 377 -16.16 -18.41 -12.64
CA LYS A 377 -17.05 -17.54 -13.42
C LYS A 377 -17.00 -16.09 -12.93
N PRO A 378 -17.32 -15.08 -13.77
CA PRO A 378 -17.31 -13.67 -13.34
C PRO A 378 -18.20 -13.39 -12.13
N ALA A 379 -19.39 -13.99 -12.08
CA ALA A 379 -20.33 -13.84 -10.98
C ALA A 379 -19.90 -14.55 -9.69
N ALA A 380 -18.91 -15.45 -9.76
CA ALA A 380 -18.40 -16.21 -8.62
C ALA A 380 -17.14 -15.57 -8.00
N ILE A 381 -16.64 -14.47 -8.56
CA ILE A 381 -15.53 -13.68 -8.00
C ILE A 381 -15.94 -13.19 -6.60
N PRO A 382 -15.23 -13.60 -5.54
CA PRO A 382 -15.60 -13.19 -4.19
C PRO A 382 -15.49 -11.68 -3.96
N PRO A 383 -16.33 -11.11 -3.07
CA PRO A 383 -16.21 -9.70 -2.71
C PRO A 383 -14.98 -9.43 -1.84
N LEU A 384 -14.59 -8.15 -1.78
CA LEU A 384 -13.72 -7.65 -0.72
C LEU A 384 -14.56 -7.27 0.50
N VAL A 385 -13.98 -7.49 1.68
CA VAL A 385 -14.57 -7.03 2.94
C VAL A 385 -13.68 -6.00 3.59
N THR A 386 -14.32 -4.98 4.16
CA THR A 386 -13.65 -4.02 5.02
C THR A 386 -13.99 -4.28 6.48
N VAL A 387 -13.11 -3.87 7.38
CA VAL A 387 -13.29 -4.03 8.83
C VAL A 387 -12.92 -2.74 9.55
N THR A 388 -13.65 -2.44 10.63
CA THR A 388 -13.26 -1.49 11.66
C THR A 388 -13.20 -2.19 13.01
N ALA A 389 -12.31 -1.76 13.89
CA ALA A 389 -12.14 -2.31 15.22
C ALA A 389 -12.10 -1.20 16.27
N GLU A 390 -12.93 -1.30 17.29
CA GLU A 390 -13.02 -0.32 18.36
C GLU A 390 -12.77 -1.01 19.71
N SER A 391 -11.89 -0.45 20.54
CA SER A 391 -11.71 -0.91 21.93
C SER A 391 -12.87 -0.39 22.77
N VAL A 392 -13.52 -1.27 23.52
CA VAL A 392 -14.60 -0.92 24.45
C VAL A 392 -14.10 -0.79 25.89
N SER A 393 -12.93 -1.35 26.19
CA SER A 393 -12.30 -1.21 27.50
C SER A 393 -11.83 0.23 27.73
N GLU A 394 -12.18 0.82 28.87
CA GLU A 394 -11.51 2.03 29.39
C GLU A 394 -10.03 1.69 29.60
N ILE A 395 -9.14 2.40 28.90
CA ILE A 395 -7.69 2.23 29.04
C ILE A 395 -7.22 3.32 29.99
N THR A 396 -6.67 2.92 31.14
CA THR A 396 -5.98 3.89 32.00
C THR A 396 -4.71 4.36 31.29
N ASP A 397 -4.54 5.67 31.15
CA ASP A 397 -3.57 6.32 30.26
C ASP A 397 -2.15 5.73 30.39
N THR A 398 -1.73 4.99 29.36
CA THR A 398 -0.38 4.42 29.24
C THR A 398 0.61 5.39 28.57
N GLY A 399 0.15 6.58 28.15
CA GLY A 399 0.92 7.55 27.36
C GLY A 399 1.23 7.11 25.93
N ARG A 400 0.76 5.94 25.46
CA ARG A 400 0.99 5.42 24.09
C ARG A 400 -0.27 4.77 23.51
N SER A 401 -0.59 5.11 22.26
CA SER A 401 -1.62 4.39 21.50
C SER A 401 -1.20 2.95 21.27
N GLU A 402 -2.08 2.00 21.59
CA GLU A 402 -1.90 0.58 21.25
C GLU A 402 -2.24 0.28 19.79
N LEU A 403 -3.01 1.15 19.12
CA LEU A 403 -3.29 1.03 17.70
C LEU A 403 -2.04 1.39 16.91
N LEU A 404 -1.42 0.38 16.28
CA LEU A 404 -0.23 0.55 15.45
C LEU A 404 -0.59 1.10 14.07
N TYR A 405 -1.61 0.51 13.44
CA TYR A 405 -2.17 1.01 12.19
C TYR A 405 -3.62 0.54 12.02
N ALA A 406 -4.36 1.31 11.24
CA ALA A 406 -5.71 0.97 10.78
C ALA A 406 -5.80 1.25 9.27
N THR A 407 -6.34 0.28 8.56
CA THR A 407 -6.71 0.40 7.14
C THR A 407 -8.09 -0.23 6.95
N PRO A 408 -8.78 0.01 5.83
CA PRO A 408 -10.04 -0.67 5.57
C PRO A 408 -9.95 -2.21 5.61
N PHE A 409 -8.77 -2.80 5.39
CA PHE A 409 -8.60 -4.27 5.26
C PHE A 409 -7.74 -4.90 6.35
N ALA A 410 -7.08 -4.11 7.19
CA ALA A 410 -6.15 -4.60 8.20
C ALA A 410 -6.02 -3.62 9.37
N TRP A 411 -6.18 -4.11 10.58
CA TRP A 411 -5.96 -3.39 11.83
C TRP A 411 -4.97 -4.16 12.70
N SER A 412 -4.08 -3.44 13.38
CA SER A 412 -3.09 -4.06 14.27
C SER A 412 -2.99 -3.31 15.59
N PHE A 413 -3.09 -4.06 16.68
CA PHE A 413 -2.93 -3.57 18.04
C PHE A 413 -1.74 -4.23 18.73
N VAL A 414 -0.89 -3.42 19.36
CA VAL A 414 0.15 -3.88 20.29
C VAL A 414 -0.34 -3.60 21.71
N LEU A 415 -0.73 -4.66 22.41
CA LEU A 415 -1.40 -4.59 23.72
C LEU A 415 -0.35 -4.35 24.83
N ASN A 416 -0.20 -3.09 25.22
CA ASN A 416 0.75 -2.64 26.22
C ASN A 416 0.09 -2.30 27.56
N ALA A 417 -1.23 -2.14 27.57
CA ALA A 417 -1.97 -1.78 28.77
C ALA A 417 -1.92 -2.90 29.83
N PRO A 418 -1.88 -2.55 31.13
CA PRO A 418 -1.80 -3.53 32.22
C PRO A 418 -3.06 -4.40 32.34
N GLU A 419 -4.19 -3.95 31.79
CA GLU A 419 -5.47 -4.65 31.83
C GLU A 419 -5.38 -5.99 31.10
N ARG A 420 -5.61 -7.08 31.84
CA ARG A 420 -5.53 -8.44 31.31
C ARG A 420 -6.68 -8.77 30.36
N LYS A 421 -7.89 -8.30 30.66
CA LYS A 421 -9.07 -8.55 29.84
C LYS A 421 -9.32 -7.36 28.94
N ARG A 422 -9.38 -7.60 27.63
CA ARG A 422 -9.61 -6.56 26.63
C ARG A 422 -10.80 -6.94 25.77
N VAL A 423 -11.66 -5.97 25.49
CA VAL A 423 -12.85 -6.20 24.65
C VAL A 423 -12.80 -5.26 23.46
N PHE A 424 -12.92 -5.85 22.27
CA PHE A 424 -13.00 -5.13 21.01
C PHE A 424 -14.30 -5.44 20.29
N VAL A 425 -14.88 -4.44 19.65
CA VAL A 425 -16.01 -4.60 18.73
C VAL A 425 -15.52 -4.44 17.31
N LEU A 426 -15.76 -5.46 16.51
CA LEU A 426 -15.49 -5.48 15.08
C LEU A 426 -16.78 -5.21 14.31
N LYS A 427 -16.68 -4.41 13.25
CA LYS A 427 -17.75 -4.25 12.25
C LYS A 427 -17.17 -4.44 10.86
N ALA A 428 -17.90 -5.13 10.01
CA ALA A 428 -17.48 -5.48 8.67
C ALA A 428 -18.46 -4.99 7.61
N LYS A 429 -17.99 -4.67 6.41
CA LYS A 429 -18.83 -4.29 5.26
C LYS A 429 -18.30 -4.92 3.97
N GLY A 430 -19.12 -4.92 2.92
CA GLY A 430 -18.71 -5.30 1.56
C GLY A 430 -19.22 -6.65 1.06
N ALA A 431 -19.93 -7.42 1.88
CA ALA A 431 -20.54 -8.70 1.49
C ALA A 431 -21.89 -8.94 2.18
N GLU A 432 -22.73 -9.79 1.60
CA GLU A 432 -24.03 -10.16 2.17
C GLU A 432 -23.90 -11.08 3.40
N LYS A 433 -22.95 -12.02 3.37
CA LYS A 433 -22.67 -12.91 4.50
C LYS A 433 -21.25 -12.70 4.99
N MET A 434 -21.11 -12.45 6.29
CA MET A 434 -19.83 -12.31 6.98
C MET A 434 -19.51 -13.52 7.85
N ARG A 435 -18.21 -13.77 8.06
CA ARG A 435 -17.68 -14.74 9.03
C ARG A 435 -16.47 -14.13 9.72
N PHE A 436 -16.47 -14.14 11.03
CA PHE A 436 -15.33 -13.76 11.86
C PHE A 436 -14.69 -15.04 12.40
N ALA A 437 -13.45 -15.31 12.05
CA ALA A 437 -12.75 -16.52 12.47
C ALA A 437 -11.38 -16.21 13.06
N ARG A 438 -11.06 -16.86 14.16
CA ARG A 438 -9.71 -16.83 14.74
C ARG A 438 -8.80 -17.72 13.88
N THR A 439 -7.81 -17.12 13.24
CA THR A 439 -6.81 -17.82 12.40
C THR A 439 -5.48 -18.01 13.12
N HIS A 440 -5.17 -17.18 14.11
CA HIS A 440 -4.05 -17.39 15.03
C HIS A 440 -4.48 -17.18 16.47
N GLY A 441 -3.80 -17.88 17.37
CA GLY A 441 -4.13 -17.93 18.79
C GLY A 441 -5.16 -19.01 19.14
N THR A 442 -5.38 -19.16 20.45
CA THR A 442 -6.20 -20.20 21.06
C THR A 442 -7.50 -19.62 21.61
N GLU A 443 -8.46 -20.48 21.93
CA GLU A 443 -9.71 -20.07 22.57
C GLU A 443 -9.50 -19.50 23.98
N ALA A 444 -8.45 -19.97 24.66
CA ALA A 444 -8.06 -19.42 25.96
C ALA A 444 -7.53 -17.98 25.87
N GLN A 445 -7.00 -17.57 24.72
CA GLN A 445 -6.48 -16.21 24.47
C GLN A 445 -7.55 -15.27 23.92
N ALA A 446 -8.45 -15.77 23.06
CA ALA A 446 -9.42 -14.95 22.37
C ALA A 446 -10.70 -15.72 22.06
N LYS A 447 -11.82 -15.24 22.61
CA LYS A 447 -13.16 -15.69 22.25
C LYS A 447 -13.77 -14.74 21.22
N VAL A 448 -14.36 -15.31 20.17
CA VAL A 448 -15.01 -14.57 19.08
C VAL A 448 -16.51 -14.82 19.16
N VAL A 449 -17.29 -13.76 19.39
CA VAL A 449 -18.76 -13.85 19.49
C VAL A 449 -19.36 -12.99 18.39
N SER A 450 -19.94 -13.59 17.36
CA SER A 450 -20.63 -12.83 16.31
C SER A 450 -21.86 -12.13 16.86
N ILE A 451 -22.05 -10.87 16.46
CA ILE A 451 -23.21 -10.04 16.82
C ILE A 451 -23.86 -9.50 15.53
N GLY A 452 -25.16 -9.73 15.38
CA GLY A 452 -25.86 -9.37 14.14
C GLY A 452 -25.32 -10.10 12.91
N ARG A 453 -25.42 -9.45 11.73
CA ARG A 453 -24.98 -10.02 10.45
C ARG A 453 -23.54 -9.65 10.07
N ASP A 454 -23.04 -8.56 10.63
CA ASP A 454 -21.86 -7.85 10.16
C ASP A 454 -20.92 -7.41 11.30
N GLY A 455 -21.13 -7.90 12.53
CA GLY A 455 -20.29 -7.57 13.68
C GLY A 455 -19.82 -8.77 14.48
N ALA A 456 -18.79 -8.55 15.30
CA ALA A 456 -18.33 -9.49 16.32
C ALA A 456 -17.75 -8.77 17.53
N VAL A 457 -17.91 -9.37 18.70
CA VAL A 457 -17.19 -9.00 19.93
C VAL A 457 -16.02 -9.96 20.10
N ILE A 458 -14.84 -9.40 20.34
CA ILE A 458 -13.61 -10.14 20.64
C ILE A 458 -13.26 -9.91 22.10
N GLU A 459 -13.32 -10.98 22.89
CA GLU A 459 -12.91 -11.00 24.28
C GLU A 459 -11.50 -11.61 24.36
N LEU A 460 -10.51 -10.78 24.70
CA LEU A 460 -9.10 -11.17 24.78
C LEU A 460 -8.65 -11.32 26.23
N ASP A 461 -7.77 -12.30 26.45
CA ASP A 461 -6.94 -12.42 27.65
C ASP A 461 -5.49 -12.10 27.27
N ALA A 462 -5.14 -10.82 27.38
CA ALA A 462 -3.83 -10.27 27.05
C ALA A 462 -2.70 -10.89 27.89
N ALA A 463 -2.99 -11.46 29.06
CA ALA A 463 -1.98 -12.14 29.86
C ALA A 463 -1.47 -13.44 29.21
N LYS A 464 -2.24 -14.03 28.30
CA LYS A 464 -1.89 -15.27 27.58
C LYS A 464 -1.31 -15.02 26.19
N ILE A 465 -1.26 -13.77 25.74
CA ILE A 465 -0.66 -13.37 24.47
C ILE A 465 0.80 -13.00 24.74
N ASN A 466 1.69 -13.52 23.92
CA ASN A 466 3.12 -13.29 23.93
C ASN A 466 3.61 -12.98 22.51
N PRO A 467 4.88 -12.54 22.36
CA PRO A 467 5.43 -12.09 21.09
C PRO A 467 5.48 -13.15 19.97
N SER A 468 5.31 -14.43 20.30
CA SER A 468 5.37 -15.56 19.36
C SER A 468 4.02 -16.26 19.14
N ASN A 469 2.93 -15.77 19.75
CA ASN A 469 1.60 -16.38 19.69
C ASN A 469 0.46 -15.36 19.67
N ARG A 470 0.60 -14.34 18.80
CA ARG A 470 -0.44 -13.32 18.55
C ARG A 470 -1.81 -13.93 18.24
N VAL A 471 -2.85 -13.12 18.41
CA VAL A 471 -4.22 -13.46 17.98
C VAL A 471 -4.52 -12.74 16.69
N ASP A 472 -4.96 -13.48 15.67
CA ASP A 472 -5.45 -12.91 14.41
C ASP A 472 -6.92 -13.30 14.20
N ILE A 473 -7.77 -12.29 13.99
CA ILE A 473 -9.15 -12.46 13.57
C ILE A 473 -9.25 -12.14 12.09
N ALA A 474 -9.53 -13.15 11.28
CA ALA A 474 -9.84 -13.01 9.87
C ALA A 474 -11.34 -12.76 9.70
N VAL A 475 -11.68 -11.77 8.89
CA VAL A 475 -13.05 -11.41 8.54
C VAL A 475 -13.25 -11.77 7.08
N PHE A 476 -14.17 -12.69 6.80
CA PHE A 476 -14.49 -13.17 5.46
C PHE A 476 -15.84 -12.68 5.00
N GLY A 477 -15.96 -12.42 3.71
CA GLY A 477 -17.24 -12.14 3.05
C GLY A 477 -17.52 -13.10 1.91
N ARG A 478 -18.81 -13.36 1.69
CA ARG A 478 -19.31 -13.97 0.46
C ARG A 478 -20.67 -13.41 0.08
N ASN A 479 -20.95 -13.41 -1.21
CA ASN A 479 -22.23 -13.06 -1.82
C ASN A 479 -22.88 -14.34 -2.39
N PRO A 480 -24.16 -14.30 -2.78
CA PRO A 480 -24.80 -15.40 -3.49
C PRO A 480 -23.95 -15.81 -4.69
N LYS A 481 -23.73 -17.12 -4.85
CA LYS A 481 -22.92 -17.72 -5.93
C LYS A 481 -21.41 -17.50 -5.84
N THR A 482 -20.90 -16.82 -4.80
CA THR A 482 -19.45 -16.73 -4.54
C THR A 482 -19.05 -17.66 -3.40
N GLY A 483 -17.80 -18.13 -3.42
CA GLY A 483 -17.17 -18.68 -2.22
C GLY A 483 -16.72 -17.58 -1.26
N TRP A 484 -16.10 -17.96 -0.15
CA TRP A 484 -15.39 -17.02 0.73
C TRP A 484 -14.20 -16.37 -0.01
N GLY A 485 -14.09 -15.05 0.12
CA GLY A 485 -13.02 -14.25 -0.47
C GLY A 485 -11.78 -14.09 0.41
N ALA A 486 -10.86 -13.24 -0.05
CA ALA A 486 -9.70 -12.86 0.74
C ALA A 486 -10.15 -12.09 2.00
N PRO A 487 -9.69 -12.48 3.20
CA PRO A 487 -10.14 -11.84 4.42
C PRO A 487 -9.50 -10.46 4.65
N ALA A 488 -10.21 -9.62 5.39
CA ALA A 488 -9.59 -8.56 6.18
C ALA A 488 -9.06 -9.13 7.50
N PHE A 489 -8.07 -8.47 8.12
CA PHE A 489 -7.45 -8.96 9.35
C PHE A 489 -7.53 -7.94 10.49
N VAL A 490 -7.75 -8.43 11.70
CA VAL A 490 -7.52 -7.68 12.93
C VAL A 490 -6.60 -8.48 13.82
N SER A 491 -5.42 -7.93 14.08
CA SER A 491 -4.33 -8.58 14.80
C SER A 491 -4.10 -7.95 16.16
N PHE A 492 -3.87 -8.80 17.15
CA PHE A 492 -3.57 -8.42 18.53
C PHE A 492 -2.29 -9.13 18.98
N ALA A 493 -1.24 -8.35 19.21
CA ALA A 493 0.04 -8.86 19.66
C ALA A 493 0.44 -8.24 21.01
N ARG A 494 1.30 -8.93 21.74
CA ARG A 494 2.09 -8.35 22.84
C ARG A 494 3.55 -8.43 22.48
N MET A 495 4.31 -7.40 22.81
CA MET A 495 5.75 -7.41 22.62
C MET A 495 6.46 -7.49 23.97
N ASP A 496 7.59 -8.18 24.00
CA ASP A 496 8.50 -8.23 25.14
C ASP A 496 9.73 -7.43 24.75
N GLU A 497 9.90 -6.24 25.33
CA GLU A 497 11.02 -5.35 25.00
C GLU A 497 12.40 -5.98 25.26
N ARG A 498 12.45 -7.04 26.08
CA ARG A 498 13.68 -7.76 26.44
C ARG A 498 13.94 -8.96 25.53
N ALA A 499 12.98 -9.37 24.72
CA ALA A 499 13.16 -10.50 23.81
C ALA A 499 14.12 -10.13 22.67
N ALA A 500 15.07 -11.03 22.36
CA ALA A 500 16.05 -10.85 21.29
C ALA A 500 15.44 -10.69 19.87
N TYR A 501 14.15 -10.99 19.74
CA TYR A 501 13.38 -10.93 18.50
C TYR A 501 12.29 -9.86 18.48
N SER A 502 12.18 -9.08 19.56
CA SER A 502 11.29 -7.91 19.62
C SER A 502 11.74 -6.88 18.59
N ASP A 503 10.79 -6.32 17.84
CA ASP A 503 11.07 -5.19 16.95
C ASP A 503 11.18 -3.92 17.81
N PRO A 504 12.37 -3.27 17.92
CA PRO A 504 12.54 -2.09 18.76
C PRO A 504 11.68 -0.90 18.31
N VAL A 505 11.14 -0.93 17.08
CA VAL A 505 10.16 0.06 16.59
C VAL A 505 8.83 -0.07 17.33
N LEU A 506 8.43 -1.29 17.69
CA LEU A 506 7.16 -1.58 18.38
C LEU A 506 7.29 -1.48 19.90
N THR A 507 8.52 -1.56 20.41
CA THR A 507 8.86 -1.39 21.84
C THR A 507 9.93 -0.31 22.01
N PRO A 508 9.65 0.97 21.72
CA PRO A 508 10.64 2.01 21.92
C PRO A 508 10.91 2.13 23.42
N ARG A 509 12.13 1.79 23.86
CA ARG A 509 12.53 1.97 25.26
C ARG A 509 12.24 3.41 25.68
N PRO A 510 11.72 3.66 26.89
CA PRO A 510 11.73 5.01 27.44
C PRO A 510 13.15 5.56 27.32
N ALA A 511 13.31 6.81 26.89
CA ALA A 511 14.61 7.46 26.95
C ALA A 511 15.12 7.30 28.39
N GLU A 512 16.23 6.59 28.57
CA GLU A 512 16.89 6.52 29.86
C GLU A 512 17.03 7.97 30.32
N ARG A 513 16.38 8.33 31.43
CA ARG A 513 16.74 9.56 32.14
C ARG A 513 18.23 9.44 32.33
N GLN A 514 19.01 10.28 31.65
CA GLN A 514 20.40 10.48 32.01
C GLN A 514 20.38 10.92 33.46
N GLU A 515 20.51 9.97 34.38
CA GLU A 515 20.94 10.24 35.73
C GLU A 515 22.30 10.89 35.55
N ARG A 516 22.29 12.22 35.67
CA ARG A 516 23.50 13.02 35.80
C ARG A 516 24.26 12.42 36.97
N LYS A 517 25.34 11.69 36.67
CA LYS A 517 26.38 11.40 37.65
C LYS A 517 27.17 12.66 37.93
#